data_AF-A0AAU4XL38-F1
#
_entry.id   AF-A0AAU4XL38-F1
#
_cell.length_a   1.000
_cell.length_b   1.000
_cell.length_c   1.000
_cell.angle_alpha   90.00
_cell.angle_beta   90.00
_cell.angle_gamma   90.00
#
_symmetry.space_group_name_H-M   'P 1'
#
loop_
_entity.id
_entity.type
_entity.pdbx_description
1 polymer ?
#
loop_
_entity_poly.entity_id
_entity_poly.type
_entity_poly.pdbx_seq_one_letter_code
_entity_poly.pdbx_strand_id
1 'polypeptide(L)'
;MTCRACEECAEGMITDVVLDEPFRDCELGTRALSHLRCQHPGVTWHTTLEKRLSRELLQRMRIPKAAVGGNCSRLGLPSLPPPAVERYQRY
;
A
#
# COMPACT_ATOMS: atom_id res chain seq x y z
N MET A 1 11.73 -2.90 1.99
CA MET A 1 10.25 -2.83 1.92
C MET A 1 9.73 -3.01 3.33
N THR A 2 8.83 -2.13 3.76
CA THR A 2 8.25 -2.14 5.10
C THR A 2 6.76 -2.43 5.00
N CYS A 3 6.33 -3.48 5.68
CA CYS A 3 4.94 -3.90 5.70
C CYS A 3 4.52 -4.30 7.12
N ARG A 4 3.25 -4.11 7.42
CA ARG A 4 2.62 -4.59 8.65
C ARG A 4 1.44 -5.47 8.26
N ALA A 5 1.39 -6.69 8.78
CA ALA A 5 0.25 -7.58 8.62
C ALA A 5 -0.43 -7.76 9.97
N CYS A 6 -1.75 -7.84 9.97
CA CYS A 6 -2.54 -8.23 11.11
C CYS A 6 -3.21 -9.56 10.79
N GLU A 7 -2.72 -10.62 11.40
CA GLU A 7 -3.24 -11.98 11.20
C GLU A 7 -4.69 -12.10 11.67
N GLU A 8 -5.06 -11.40 12.75
CA GLU A 8 -6.44 -11.39 13.27
C GLU A 8 -7.43 -10.68 12.34
N CYS A 9 -7.01 -9.65 11.59
CA CYS A 9 -7.87 -8.96 10.61
C CYS A 9 -7.79 -9.61 9.23
N ALA A 10 -6.83 -10.51 8.99
CA ALA A 10 -6.44 -10.94 7.65
C ALA A 10 -6.19 -9.74 6.70
N GLU A 11 -5.62 -8.66 7.24
CA GLU A 11 -5.34 -7.42 6.51
C GLU A 11 -3.87 -7.04 6.65
N GLY A 12 -3.31 -6.53 5.57
CA GLY A 12 -1.91 -6.15 5.47
C GLY A 12 -1.74 -4.79 4.85
N MET A 13 -0.76 -4.04 5.32
CA MET A 13 -0.44 -2.71 4.83
C MET A 13 1.01 -2.59 4.41
N ILE A 14 1.20 -2.11 3.19
CA ILE A 14 2.50 -1.74 2.65
C ILE A 14 2.65 -0.23 2.79
N THR A 15 3.50 0.17 3.74
CA THR A 15 3.74 1.57 4.07
C THR A 15 4.93 2.15 3.34
N ASP A 16 5.89 1.31 2.92
CA ASP A 16 7.05 1.77 2.17
C ASP A 16 7.67 0.69 1.28
N VAL A 17 8.06 1.10 0.06
CA VAL A 17 8.77 0.27 -0.90
C VAL A 17 9.97 1.06 -1.42
N VAL A 18 11.15 0.79 -0.85
CA VAL A 18 12.43 1.29 -1.37
C VAL A 18 12.98 0.28 -2.36
N LEU A 19 13.25 0.75 -3.58
CA LEU A 19 14.03 0.06 -4.59
C LEU A 19 15.10 1.03 -5.07
N ASP A 20 16.36 0.64 -4.92
CA ASP A 20 17.45 1.40 -5.51
C ASP A 20 17.34 1.39 -7.04
N GLU A 21 17.83 2.47 -7.64
CA GLU A 21 17.73 2.73 -9.07
C GLU A 21 18.09 1.55 -9.99
N PRO A 22 19.16 0.75 -9.75
CA PRO A 22 19.46 -0.40 -10.60
C PRO A 22 18.45 -1.54 -10.50
N PHE A 23 17.64 -1.61 -9.44
CA PHE A 23 16.69 -2.70 -9.20
C PHE A 23 15.24 -2.35 -9.55
N ARG A 24 15.00 -1.13 -10.04
CA ARG A 24 13.65 -0.68 -10.43
C ARG A 24 13.09 -1.47 -11.61
N ASP A 25 13.94 -1.83 -12.58
CA ASP A 25 13.54 -2.56 -13.78
C ASP A 25 13.74 -4.09 -13.66
N CYS A 26 14.45 -4.57 -12.62
CA CYS A 26 14.78 -5.99 -12.44
C CYS A 26 13.64 -6.84 -11.85
N GLU A 27 12.40 -6.35 -11.84
CA GLU A 27 11.24 -7.01 -11.23
C GLU A 27 11.41 -7.40 -9.75
N LEU A 28 12.42 -6.85 -9.06
CA LEU A 28 12.75 -7.22 -7.68
C LEU A 28 11.59 -6.90 -6.73
N GLY A 29 10.94 -5.75 -6.97
CA GLY A 29 9.71 -5.38 -6.28
C GLY A 29 8.58 -6.38 -6.52
N THR A 30 8.42 -6.87 -7.75
CA THR A 30 7.37 -7.85 -8.10
C THR A 30 7.62 -9.18 -7.42
N ARG A 31 8.88 -9.64 -7.39
CA ARG A 31 9.28 -10.87 -6.68
C ARG A 31 9.08 -10.76 -5.17
N ALA A 32 9.49 -9.64 -4.56
CA ALA A 32 9.29 -9.41 -3.13
C ALA A 32 7.80 -9.42 -2.75
N LEU A 33 6.94 -8.79 -3.54
CA LEU A 33 5.49 -8.79 -3.33
C LEU A 33 4.86 -10.16 -3.59
N SER A 34 5.33 -10.89 -4.59
CA SER A 34 4.85 -12.25 -4.87
C SER A 34 5.20 -13.19 -3.72
N HIS A 35 6.42 -13.07 -3.19
CA HIS A 35 6.87 -13.81 -2.02
C HIS A 35 6.03 -13.48 -0.78
N LEU A 36 5.76 -12.19 -0.54
CA LEU A 36 4.89 -11.73 0.54
C LEU A 36 3.47 -12.33 0.42
N ARG A 37 2.91 -12.40 -0.78
CA ARG A 37 1.59 -13.03 -1.00
C ARG A 37 1.62 -14.54 -0.77
N CYS A 38 2.71 -15.22 -1.15
CA CYS A 38 2.86 -16.65 -0.87
C CYS A 38 2.96 -16.94 0.63
N GLN A 39 3.62 -16.07 1.41
CA GLN A 39 3.68 -16.22 2.85
C GLN A 39 2.34 -15.90 3.54
N HIS A 40 1.55 -14.99 2.98
CA HIS A 40 0.29 -14.55 3.55
C HIS A 40 -0.87 -14.66 2.55
N PRO A 41 -1.29 -15.89 2.19
CA PRO A 41 -2.29 -16.11 1.13
C PRO A 41 -3.70 -15.65 1.51
N GLY A 42 -4.00 -15.53 2.81
CA GLY A 42 -5.29 -15.04 3.31
C GLY A 42 -5.32 -13.54 3.60
N VAL A 43 -4.21 -12.82 3.41
CA VAL A 43 -4.12 -11.41 3.80
C VAL A 43 -4.48 -10.50 2.64
N THR A 44 -5.45 -9.62 2.86
CA THR A 44 -5.79 -8.54 1.93
C THR A 44 -4.80 -7.40 2.11
N TRP A 45 -3.99 -7.15 1.08
CA TRP A 45 -2.96 -6.12 1.11
C TRP A 45 -3.47 -4.77 0.61
N HIS A 46 -3.09 -3.71 1.31
CA HIS A 46 -3.41 -2.32 0.97
C HIS A 46 -2.15 -1.44 0.98
N THR A 47 -2.23 -0.28 0.35
CA THR A 47 -1.12 0.69 0.35
C THR A 47 -1.61 2.14 0.48
N THR A 48 -0.80 2.98 1.10
CA THR A 48 -0.94 4.45 1.10
C THR A 48 0.10 5.14 0.21
N LEU A 49 0.90 4.39 -0.53
CA LEU A 49 1.97 4.94 -1.34
C LEU A 49 1.43 5.60 -2.61
N GLU A 50 1.70 6.91 -2.73
CA GLU A 50 1.32 7.68 -3.92
C GLU A 50 2.44 7.77 -4.98
N LYS A 51 3.68 7.39 -4.63
CA LYS A 51 4.84 7.45 -5.53
C LYS A 51 4.56 6.65 -6.81
N ARG A 52 4.80 7.25 -7.98
CA ARG A 52 4.51 6.65 -9.30
C ARG A 52 5.11 5.24 -9.46
N LEU A 53 6.38 5.07 -9.11
CA LEU A 53 7.09 3.79 -9.17
C LEU A 53 6.42 2.72 -8.29
N SER A 54 6.11 3.08 -7.04
CA SER A 54 5.42 2.19 -6.11
C SER A 54 4.01 1.87 -6.63
N ARG A 55 3.30 2.86 -7.20
CA ARG A 55 1.96 2.68 -7.76
C ARG A 55 1.95 1.71 -8.93
N GLU A 56 2.87 1.85 -9.89
CA GLU A 56 2.96 0.94 -11.05
C GLU A 56 3.22 -0.51 -10.58
N LEU A 57 4.13 -0.69 -9.62
CA LEU A 57 4.41 -1.99 -9.01
C LEU A 57 3.17 -2.58 -8.30
N LEU A 58 2.49 -1.78 -7.49
CA LEU A 58 1.32 -2.21 -6.69
C LEU A 58 0.10 -2.48 -7.58
N GLN A 59 -0.07 -1.71 -8.66
CA GLN A 59 -1.10 -1.95 -9.68
C GLN A 59 -0.89 -3.28 -10.41
N ARG A 60 0.35 -3.61 -10.79
CA ARG A 60 0.66 -4.93 -11.39
C ARG A 60 0.26 -6.09 -10.47
N MET A 61 0.35 -5.88 -9.17
CA MET A 61 -0.03 -6.86 -8.15
C MET A 61 -1.49 -6.77 -7.68
N ARG A 62 -2.30 -5.87 -8.27
CA ARG A 62 -3.70 -5.59 -7.88
C ARG A 62 -3.86 -5.22 -6.40
N ILE A 63 -2.89 -4.54 -5.82
CA ILE A 63 -2.97 -4.06 -4.43
C ILE A 63 -3.75 -2.74 -4.42
N PRO A 64 -4.98 -2.73 -3.87
CA PRO A 64 -5.79 -1.52 -3.82
C PRO A 64 -5.13 -0.46 -2.93
N LYS A 65 -5.32 0.80 -3.29
CA LYS A 65 -5.05 1.91 -2.38
C LYS A 65 -6.00 1.79 -1.20
N ALA A 66 -5.48 1.92 0.02
CA ALA A 66 -6.30 1.97 1.22
C ALA A 66 -7.29 3.16 1.09
N ALA A 67 -8.59 2.88 1.18
CA ALA A 67 -9.58 3.94 1.34
C ALA A 67 -9.45 4.52 2.75
N VAL A 68 -9.68 5.83 2.89
CA VAL A 68 -9.56 6.64 4.13
C VAL A 68 -10.63 6.28 5.18
N GLY A 69 -11.00 5.01 5.33
CA GLY A 69 -12.04 4.57 6.26
C GLY A 69 -12.19 3.08 6.42
N GLY A 70 -11.31 2.26 5.85
CA GLY A 70 -11.38 0.80 5.95
C GLY A 70 -10.00 0.20 6.15
N ASN A 71 -9.50 0.26 7.38
CA ASN A 71 -8.28 -0.43 7.76
C ASN A 71 -8.40 -0.91 9.20
N CYS A 72 -7.96 -2.15 9.45
CA CYS A 72 -7.79 -2.73 10.76
C CYS A 72 -7.21 -1.70 11.75
N SER A 73 -7.93 -1.39 12.83
CA SER A 73 -7.50 -0.45 13.87
C SER A 73 -6.15 -0.85 14.50
N ARG A 74 -5.79 -2.13 14.42
CA ARG A 74 -4.51 -2.70 14.89
C ARG A 74 -3.31 -2.43 13.97
N LEU A 75 -3.54 -2.12 12.69
CA LEU A 75 -2.47 -1.72 11.79
C LEU A 75 -1.98 -0.29 12.05
N GLY A 76 -2.70 0.46 12.91
CA GLY A 76 -2.25 1.76 13.42
C GLY A 76 -2.06 2.80 12.32
N LEU A 77 -2.97 2.83 11.35
CA LEU A 77 -3.01 3.90 10.36
C LEU A 77 -3.51 5.19 11.02
N PRO A 78 -2.88 6.34 10.76
CA PRO A 78 -3.55 7.60 11.03
C PRO A 78 -4.87 7.60 10.26
N SER A 79 -5.98 7.69 10.98
CA SER A 79 -7.25 8.16 10.46
C SER A 79 -7.04 9.60 10.01
N LEU A 80 -6.41 9.79 8.84
CA LEU A 80 -6.37 11.08 8.17
C LEU A 80 -7.83 11.46 7.90
N PRO A 81 -8.31 12.64 8.33
CA PRO A 81 -9.63 13.08 7.93
C PRO A 81 -9.72 13.11 6.40
N PRO A 82 -10.89 12.82 5.80
CA PRO A 82 -11.08 12.94 4.35
C PRO A 82 -10.59 14.32 3.92
N PRO A 83 -9.91 14.46 2.76
CA PRO A 83 -9.49 15.76 2.28
C PRO A 83 -10.75 16.62 2.21
N ALA A 84 -10.78 17.67 3.03
CA ALA A 84 -11.76 18.72 2.87
C ALA A 84 -11.68 19.13 1.40
N VAL A 85 -12.76 18.91 0.65
CA VAL A 85 -12.94 19.54 -0.65
C VAL A 85 -13.11 21.01 -0.33
N GLU A 86 -12.00 21.70 -0.11
CA GLU A 86 -11.97 23.14 0.05
C GLU A 86 -12.25 23.71 -1.33
N ARG A 87 -13.54 23.98 -1.50
CA ARG A 87 -14.18 24.57 -2.64
C ARG A 87 -13.56 25.94 -2.88
N TYR A 88 -12.43 25.97 -3.59
CA TYR A 88 -11.94 27.19 -4.22
C TYR A 88 -12.88 27.56 -5.37
N GLN A 89 -14.00 28.21 -5.05
CA GLN A 89 -14.60 29.17 -5.96
C GLN A 89 -13.97 30.52 -5.66
N ARG A 90 -12.91 30.80 -6.42
CA ARG A 90 -12.38 32.15 -6.65
C ARG A 90 -13.32 32.85 -7.66
N TYR A 91 -13.44 34.16 -7.48
CA TYR A 91 -14.19 35.18 -8.24
C TYR A 91 -15.58 35.50 -7.71
#